data_AF-A0A937VC52-F1
#
_entry.id   AF-A0A937VC52-F1
#
_cell.length_a   1.000
_cell.length_b   1.000
_cell.length_c   1.000
_cell.angle_alpha   90.00
_cell.angle_beta   90.00
_cell.angle_gamma   90.00
#
_symmetry.space_group_name_H-M   'P 1'
#
loop_
_entity.id
_entity.type
_entity.pdbx_description
1 polymer ?
#
loop_
_entity_poly.entity_id
_entity_poly.type
_entity_poly.pdbx_seq_one_letter_code
_entity_poly.pdbx_strand_id
1 'polypeptide(L)' 'MATEKEMYELIGRAVMDAEFRKKLMADPEQAAKEAGFTLTAEQLAALKSAEGKGLAAVLEERLPKTLGVIYIE' A
#
# COMPACT_ATOMS: atom_id res chain seq x y z
N MET A 1 2.94 5.12 -14.14
CA MET A 1 3.06 3.85 -13.40
C MET A 1 3.35 4.23 -11.97
N ALA A 2 2.62 3.70 -10.99
CA ALA A 2 2.92 3.96 -9.60
C ALA A 2 4.33 3.44 -9.27
N THR A 3 5.17 4.28 -8.72
CA THR A 3 6.48 3.94 -8.17
C THR A 3 6.32 3.19 -6.85
N GLU A 4 7.38 2.55 -6.37
CA GLU A 4 7.36 1.84 -5.08
C GLU A 4 6.87 2.75 -3.94
N LYS A 5 7.30 4.03 -3.95
CA LYS A 5 6.87 5.06 -3.00
C LYS A 5 5.35 5.28 -2.99
N GLU A 6 4.72 5.33 -4.16
CA GLU A 6 3.25 5.49 -4.28
C GLU A 6 2.51 4.29 -3.70
N MET A 7 3.08 3.09 -3.86
CA MET A 7 2.55 1.86 -3.25
C MET A 7 2.67 1.89 -1.71
N TYR A 8 3.74 2.46 -1.16
CA TYR A 8 3.86 2.67 0.30
C TYR A 8 2.86 3.67 0.84
N GLU A 9 2.67 4.81 0.16
CA GLU A 9 1.68 5.82 0.56
C GLU A 9 0.27 5.21 0.56
N LEU A 10 -0.05 4.39 -0.44
CA LEU A 10 -1.29 3.63 -0.54
C LEU A 10 -1.51 2.67 0.63
N ILE A 11 -0.52 1.82 0.89
CA ILE A 11 -0.62 0.82 1.97
C ILE A 11 -0.61 1.52 3.33
N GLY A 12 0.21 2.57 3.52
CA GLY A 12 0.25 3.36 4.76
C GLY A 12 -1.09 4.03 5.04
N ARG A 13 -1.71 4.62 4.02
CA ARG A 13 -3.09 5.13 4.09
C ARG A 13 -4.05 4.03 4.49
N ALA A 14 -3.99 2.85 3.87
CA ALA A 14 -4.85 1.72 4.20
C ALA A 14 -4.61 1.11 5.58
N VAL A 15 -3.43 1.25 6.18
CA VAL A 15 -3.20 0.83 7.57
C VAL A 15 -3.87 1.81 8.54
N MET A 16 -3.80 3.10 8.27
CA MET A 16 -4.38 4.15 9.12
C MET A 16 -5.88 4.35 8.91
N ASP A 17 -6.38 4.03 7.71
CA ASP A 17 -7.73 4.33 7.26
C ASP A 17 -8.46 3.00 6.97
N ALA A 18 -9.26 2.56 7.95
CA ALA A 18 -9.90 1.24 7.92
C ALA A 18 -10.95 1.11 6.81
N GLU A 19 -11.58 2.22 6.40
CA GLU A 19 -12.48 2.24 5.24
C GLU A 19 -11.71 2.07 3.95
N PHE A 20 -10.61 2.81 3.81
CA PHE A 20 -9.71 2.68 2.67
C PHE A 20 -9.09 1.26 2.60
N ARG A 21 -8.77 0.64 3.75
CA ARG A 21 -8.34 -0.76 3.81
C ARG A 21 -9.36 -1.71 3.18
N LYS A 22 -10.64 -1.57 3.54
CA LYS A 22 -11.71 -2.40 3.01
C LYS A 22 -11.87 -2.18 1.51
N LYS A 23 -11.78 -0.94 1.04
CA LYS A 23 -11.82 -0.62 -0.39
C LYS A 23 -10.62 -1.16 -1.14
N LEU A 24 -9.41 -1.04 -0.61
CA LEU A 24 -8.19 -1.54 -1.23
C LEU A 24 -8.15 -3.08 -1.23
N MET A 25 -8.76 -3.74 -0.25
CA MET A 25 -8.97 -5.19 -0.25
C MET A 25 -10.07 -5.65 -1.21
N ALA A 26 -11.12 -4.85 -1.40
CA ALA A 26 -12.17 -5.18 -2.37
C ALA A 26 -11.70 -4.89 -3.82
N ASP A 27 -11.04 -3.74 -4.01
CA ASP A 27 -10.77 -3.14 -5.29
C ASP A 27 -9.50 -2.26 -5.22
N PRO A 28 -8.31 -2.88 -5.31
CA PRO A 28 -7.03 -2.18 -5.14
C PRO A 28 -6.78 -1.12 -6.22
N GLU A 29 -7.33 -1.31 -7.42
CA GLU A 29 -7.23 -0.34 -8.53
C GLU A 29 -8.03 0.93 -8.21
N GLN A 30 -9.27 0.79 -7.73
CA GLN A 30 -10.07 1.95 -7.33
C GLN A 30 -9.45 2.68 -6.15
N ALA A 31 -9.01 1.96 -5.11
CA ALA A 31 -8.43 2.59 -3.93
C ALA A 31 -7.14 3.36 -4.31
N ALA A 32 -6.31 2.81 -5.18
CA ALA A 32 -5.19 3.55 -5.76
C ALA A 32 -5.63 4.84 -6.47
N LYS A 33 -6.65 4.73 -7.33
CA LYS A 33 -7.17 5.86 -8.08
C LYS A 33 -7.79 6.93 -7.19
N GLU A 34 -8.49 6.55 -6.13
CA GLU A 34 -9.02 7.46 -5.10
C GLU A 34 -7.90 8.21 -4.36
N ALA A 35 -6.76 7.54 -4.14
CA ALA A 35 -5.57 8.16 -3.59
C ALA A 35 -4.75 8.96 -4.63
N GLY A 36 -5.20 9.03 -5.88
CA GLY A 36 -4.54 9.76 -6.97
C GLY A 36 -3.43 8.99 -7.68
N PHE A 37 -3.29 7.70 -7.39
CA PHE A 37 -2.28 6.82 -7.96
C PHE A 37 -2.86 5.91 -9.04
N THR A 38 -2.04 5.53 -10.01
CA THR A 38 -2.44 4.55 -11.04
C THR A 38 -1.54 3.32 -10.92
N LEU A 39 -2.08 2.25 -10.35
CA LEU A 39 -1.39 0.96 -10.26
C LEU A 39 -1.32 0.30 -11.63
N THR A 40 -0.22 -0.38 -11.90
CA THR A 40 -0.09 -1.27 -13.06
C THR A 40 -0.62 -2.66 -12.73
N ALA A 41 -0.87 -3.46 -13.76
CA ALA A 41 -1.31 -4.86 -13.61
C ALA A 41 -0.34 -5.70 -12.74
N GLU A 42 0.97 -5.45 -12.85
CA GLU A 42 1.98 -6.11 -12.01
C GLU A 42 1.86 -5.72 -10.53
N GLN A 43 1.57 -4.45 -10.25
CA GLN A 43 1.39 -3.98 -8.87
C GLN A 43 0.08 -4.47 -8.28
N LEU A 44 -0.99 -4.54 -9.08
CA LEU A 44 -2.25 -5.16 -8.68
C LEU A 44 -2.06 -6.64 -8.35
N ALA A 45 -1.31 -7.38 -9.17
CA ALA A 45 -1.00 -8.79 -8.91
C ALA A 45 -0.15 -8.95 -7.64
N ALA A 46 0.81 -8.06 -7.42
CA ALA A 46 1.62 -8.05 -6.20
C ALA A 46 0.77 -7.74 -4.97
N LEU A 47 -0.14 -6.76 -5.04
CA LEU A 47 -1.03 -6.37 -3.94
C LEU A 47 -2.05 -7.49 -3.61
N LYS A 48 -2.59 -8.14 -4.64
CA LYS A 48 -3.51 -9.28 -4.53
C LYS A 48 -2.84 -10.51 -3.92
N SER A 49 -1.57 -10.75 -4.24
CA SER A 49 -0.76 -11.79 -3.60
C SER A 49 -0.47 -11.45 -2.13
N ALA A 50 -0.38 -10.17 -1.82
CA ALA A 50 -0.14 -9.60 -0.50
C ALA A 50 -1.39 -9.62 0.40
N GLU A 51 -2.61 -9.63 -0.16
CA GLU A 51 -3.88 -9.67 0.59
C GLU A 51 -3.91 -10.80 1.62
N GLY A 52 -3.37 -11.97 1.29
CA GLY A 52 -3.33 -13.13 2.17
C GLY A 52 -2.41 -12.99 3.39
N LYS A 53 -1.43 -12.08 3.34
CA LYS A 53 -0.50 -11.79 4.44
C LYS A 53 -0.94 -10.59 5.29
N GLY A 54 -1.88 -9.79 4.79
CA GLY A 54 -2.33 -8.55 5.42
C GLY A 54 -1.44 -7.37 5.06
N LEU A 55 -2.05 -6.22 4.77
CA LEU A 55 -1.37 -5.02 4.29
C LEU A 55 -0.19 -4.55 5.17
N ALA A 56 -0.32 -4.70 6.49
CA ALA A 56 0.74 -4.35 7.43
C ALA A 56 1.99 -5.21 7.25
N ALA A 57 1.83 -6.52 7.02
CA ALA A 57 2.94 -7.44 6.79
C ALA A 57 3.67 -7.14 5.48
N VAL A 58 2.94 -6.66 4.47
CA VAL A 58 3.50 -6.25 3.17
C VAL A 58 4.33 -4.99 3.33
N LEU A 59 3.87 -4.05 4.16
CA LEU A 59 4.62 -2.87 4.58
C LEU A 59 5.91 -3.29 5.29
N GLU A 60 5.85 -4.21 6.25
CA GLU A 60 7.03 -4.72 6.99
C GLU A 60 8.03 -5.48 6.10
N GLU A 61 7.55 -6.32 5.18
CA GLU A 61 8.42 -7.11 4.29
C GLU A 61 9.10 -6.23 3.22
N ARG A 62 8.45 -5.13 2.84
CA ARG A 62 8.96 -4.18 1.86
C ARG A 62 9.77 -3.05 2.50
N LEU A 63 9.51 -2.69 3.76
CA LEU A 63 10.32 -1.76 4.54
C LEU A 63 11.78 -2.22 4.57
N PRO A 64 12.73 -1.53 3.89
CA PRO A 64 14.11 -1.68 4.28
C PRO A 64 14.20 -1.21 5.73
N LYS A 65 14.95 -1.96 6.56
CA LYS A 65 15.13 -1.77 8.00
C LYS A 65 15.70 -0.38 8.41
N THR A 66 15.80 0.55 7.46
CA THR A 66 16.40 1.89 7.53
C THR A 66 15.37 3.01 7.71
N LEU A 67 14.06 2.77 7.63
CA LEU A 67 13.02 3.80 7.85
C LEU A 67 12.52 3.94 9.31
N GLY A 68 13.17 3.27 10.26
CA GLY A 68 12.90 3.43 11.71
C GLY A 68 13.47 4.71 12.34
N VAL A 69 14.05 5.60 11.54
CA VAL A 69 14.65 6.87 11.94
C VAL A 69 14.45 7.76 10.70
N ILE A 70 13.60 8.78 10.63
CA ILE A 70 13.57 10.11 11.28
C ILE A 70 12.20 10.69 10.83
N TYR A 71 11.31 11.29 11.63
CA TYR A 71 11.32 12.70 12.06
C TYR A 71 10.18 12.95 13.07
N ILE A 72 10.51 13.27 14.31
CA ILE A 72 9.67 14.04 15.24
C ILE A 72 10.54 15.24 15.62
N GLU A 73 9.97 16.44 15.45
CA GLU A 73 10.53 17.81 15.57
C GLU A 73 11.90 18.01 16.24
#